data_AF-A0A925LPF3-F1
#
_entry.id   AF-A0A925LPF3-F1
#
_cell.length_a   1.000
_cell.length_b   1.000
_cell.length_c   1.000
_cell.angle_alpha   90.00
_cell.angle_beta   90.00
_cell.angle_gamma   90.00
#
_symmetry.space_group_name_H-M   'P 1'
#
loop_
_entity.id
_entity.type
_entity.pdbx_description
1 polymer ?
#
loop_
_entity_poly.entity_id
_entity_poly.type
_entity_poly.pdbx_seq_one_letter_code
_entity_poly.pdbx_strand_id
1 'polypeptide(L)'
;MALDIKPIEDIRNDLLRIQGEVVRKDSLITSLSSEKTGLLSERQQLTEQLTVAVNSLEVVKNENLSATEALKRQIDNLSRNLDQHKIALQAREAALIAKEKEVTELRGKYAAILEKGSSSETVLLELSELRIQNEFHKNQLLSRNQYFQQVSIELERFRADTARLEAEKDAREKVLKAEQDRRAALEQELTAVRGRAEFSAVELSGYLNNAIDSFNSQKNLADSSVNYIISELQVDLKAGIGTTAGTSLTMVAPSQAQLTEQGLSSFRFTIRAVPQTTEVM
;
A
#
# COMPACT_ATOMS: atom_id res chain seq x y z
N MET A 1 -56.79 -40.41 -43.03
CA MET A 1 -55.71 -39.56 -42.50
C MET A 1 -54.48 -39.82 -43.37
N ALA A 2 -54.21 -38.93 -44.33
CA ALA A 2 -53.00 -39.03 -45.15
C ALA A 2 -51.81 -38.63 -44.28
N LEU A 3 -50.79 -39.49 -44.20
CA LEU A 3 -49.52 -39.16 -43.57
C LEU A 3 -48.83 -38.14 -44.46
N ASP A 4 -48.70 -36.92 -43.94
CA ASP A 4 -47.99 -35.82 -44.59
C ASP A 4 -46.48 -36.08 -44.43
N ILE A 5 -45.90 -36.80 -45.40
CA ILE A 5 -44.49 -37.18 -45.40
C ILE A 5 -43.72 -36.07 -46.11
N LYS A 6 -42.94 -35.30 -45.33
CA LYS A 6 -42.01 -34.29 -45.86
C LYS A 6 -41.13 -34.90 -46.97
N PRO A 7 -40.93 -34.19 -48.11
CA PRO A 7 -40.03 -34.64 -49.17
C PRO A 7 -38.62 -34.91 -48.61
N ILE A 8 -37.98 -35.98 -49.09
CA ILE A 8 -36.63 -36.39 -48.67
C ILE A 8 -35.60 -35.27 -48.90
N GLU A 9 -35.75 -34.46 -49.95
CA GLU A 9 -34.93 -33.27 -50.21
C GLU A 9 -34.97 -32.24 -49.08
N ASP A 10 -36.14 -31.99 -48.47
CA ASP A 10 -36.28 -31.01 -47.39
C ASP A 10 -35.63 -31.50 -46.11
N ILE A 11 -35.79 -32.79 -45.81
CA ILE A 11 -35.09 -33.44 -44.68
C ILE A 11 -33.57 -33.34 -44.87
N ARG A 12 -33.08 -33.56 -46.09
CA ARG A 12 -31.65 -33.44 -46.43
C ARG A 12 -31.13 -32.01 -46.24
N ASN A 13 -31.89 -31.00 -46.65
CA ASN A 13 -31.51 -29.61 -46.51
C ASN A 13 -31.51 -29.16 -45.04
N ASP A 14 -32.50 -29.59 -44.25
CA ASP A 14 -32.55 -29.36 -42.80
C ASP A 14 -31.33 -30.02 -42.10
N LEU A 15 -30.96 -31.24 -42.51
CA LEU A 15 -29.78 -31.95 -41.97
C LEU A 15 -28.47 -31.22 -42.29
N LEU A 16 -28.31 -30.72 -43.52
CA LEU A 16 -27.15 -29.92 -43.92
C LEU A 16 -27.07 -28.60 -43.14
N ARG A 17 -28.21 -27.93 -42.89
CA ARG A 17 -28.26 -26.70 -42.08
C ARG A 17 -27.85 -26.97 -40.63
N ILE A 18 -28.40 -28.02 -40.03
CA ILE A 18 -28.06 -28.44 -38.66
C ILE A 18 -26.57 -28.80 -38.57
N GLN A 19 -26.01 -29.52 -39.54
CA GLN A 19 -24.58 -29.80 -39.59
C GLN A 19 -23.74 -28.52 -39.63
N GLY A 20 -24.13 -27.53 -40.45
CA GLY A 20 -23.44 -26.24 -40.50
C GLY A 20 -23.48 -25.48 -39.17
N GLU A 21 -24.61 -25.49 -38.47
CA GLU A 21 -24.74 -24.88 -37.15
C GLU A 21 -23.94 -25.62 -36.07
N VAL A 22 -23.92 -26.95 -36.10
CA VAL A 22 -23.10 -27.76 -35.17
C VAL A 22 -21.63 -27.41 -35.33
N VAL A 23 -21.11 -27.39 -36.57
CA VAL A 23 -19.71 -27.02 -36.84
C VAL A 23 -19.38 -25.60 -36.36
N ARG A 24 -20.30 -24.65 -36.55
CA ARG A 24 -20.13 -23.27 -36.07
C ARG A 24 -20.11 -23.20 -34.54
N LYS A 25 -21.00 -23.93 -33.86
CA LYS A 25 -21.04 -24.01 -32.39
C LYS A 25 -19.80 -24.69 -31.83
N ASP A 26 -19.32 -25.76 -32.45
CA ASP A 26 -18.09 -26.45 -32.06
C ASP A 26 -16.87 -25.53 -32.19
N SER A 27 -16.81 -24.74 -33.25
CA SER A 27 -15.73 -23.74 -33.44
C SER A 27 -15.76 -22.67 -32.35
N LEU A 28 -16.95 -22.19 -31.98
CA LEU A 28 -17.11 -21.21 -30.90
C LEU A 28 -16.75 -21.80 -29.52
N ILE A 29 -17.19 -23.03 -29.23
CA ILE A 29 -16.84 -23.75 -28.00
C ILE A 29 -15.33 -23.89 -27.88
N THR A 30 -14.66 -24.22 -28.99
CA THR A 30 -13.18 -24.32 -29.03
C THR A 30 -12.52 -22.98 -28.72
N SER A 31 -12.98 -21.89 -29.34
CA SER A 31 -12.47 -20.54 -29.07
C SER A 31 -12.65 -20.15 -27.59
N LEU A 32 -13.86 -20.29 -27.06
CA LEU A 32 -14.16 -19.96 -25.66
C LEU A 32 -13.40 -20.84 -24.67
N SER A 33 -13.16 -22.11 -25.02
CA SER A 33 -12.37 -23.02 -24.19
C SER A 33 -10.91 -22.56 -24.14
N SER A 34 -10.35 -22.13 -25.28
CA SER A 34 -8.98 -21.60 -25.32
C SER A 34 -8.84 -20.29 -24.53
N GLU A 35 -9.81 -19.38 -24.65
CA GLU A 35 -9.83 -18.13 -23.91
C GLU A 35 -9.93 -18.37 -22.40
N LYS A 36 -10.82 -19.28 -21.98
CA LYS A 36 -10.94 -19.71 -20.58
C LYS A 36 -9.62 -20.26 -20.04
N THR A 37 -8.91 -21.09 -20.81
CA THR A 37 -7.61 -21.61 -20.38
C THR A 37 -6.57 -20.50 -20.26
N GLY A 38 -6.57 -19.52 -21.17
CA GLY A 38 -5.70 -18.34 -21.09
C GLY A 38 -5.95 -17.52 -19.83
N LEU A 39 -7.22 -17.17 -19.57
CA LEU A 39 -7.62 -16.41 -18.38
C LEU A 39 -7.31 -17.13 -17.07
N LEU A 40 -7.45 -18.47 -17.03
CA LEU A 40 -7.07 -19.26 -15.85
C LEU A 40 -5.56 -19.21 -15.60
N SER A 41 -4.75 -19.27 -16.65
CA SER A 41 -3.30 -19.16 -16.54
C SER A 41 -2.87 -17.76 -16.09
N GLU A 42 -3.48 -16.71 -16.63
CA GLU A 42 -3.22 -15.33 -16.23
C GLU A 42 -3.61 -15.08 -14.75
N ARG A 43 -4.77 -15.59 -14.33
CA ARG A 43 -5.21 -15.51 -12.92
C ARG A 43 -4.22 -16.19 -11.98
N GLN A 44 -3.68 -17.34 -12.38
CA GLN A 44 -2.67 -18.05 -11.60
C GLN A 44 -1.40 -17.21 -11.46
N GLN A 45 -0.89 -16.64 -12.57
CA GLN A 45 0.28 -15.77 -12.55
C GLN A 45 0.07 -14.54 -11.66
N LEU A 46 -1.09 -13.89 -11.75
CA LEU A 46 -1.42 -12.74 -10.90
C LEU A 46 -1.49 -13.12 -9.41
N THR A 47 -1.97 -14.33 -9.09
CA THR A 47 -2.04 -14.82 -7.72
C THR A 47 -0.64 -15.09 -7.15
N GLU A 48 0.26 -15.64 -7.96
CA GLU A 48 1.67 -15.83 -7.59
C GLU A 48 2.37 -14.47 -7.37
N GLN A 49 2.17 -13.52 -8.28
CA GLN A 49 2.71 -12.15 -8.14
C GLN A 49 2.19 -11.45 -6.89
N LEU A 50 0.89 -11.57 -6.59
CA LEU A 50 0.30 -11.00 -5.38
C LEU A 50 0.91 -11.62 -4.12
N THR A 51 1.13 -12.93 -4.11
CA THR A 51 1.76 -13.62 -2.98
C THR A 51 3.19 -13.13 -2.74
N VAL A 52 3.97 -12.96 -3.81
CA VAL A 52 5.34 -12.40 -3.73
C VAL A 52 5.31 -10.96 -3.22
N ALA A 53 4.38 -10.13 -3.70
CA ALA A 53 4.24 -8.75 -3.28
C ALA A 53 3.86 -8.63 -1.80
N VAL A 54 2.91 -9.46 -1.32
CA VAL A 54 2.50 -9.51 0.09
C VAL A 54 3.67 -9.88 0.99
N ASN A 55 4.43 -10.93 0.63
CA ASN A 55 5.60 -11.35 1.41
C ASN A 55 6.67 -10.25 1.45
N SER A 56 6.92 -9.59 0.31
CA SER A 56 7.90 -8.50 0.24
C SER A 56 7.49 -7.31 1.12
N LEU A 57 6.20 -6.96 1.12
CA LEU A 57 5.65 -5.89 1.95
C LEU A 57 5.76 -6.21 3.44
N GLU A 58 5.59 -7.47 3.83
CA GLU A 58 5.74 -7.91 5.21
C GLU A 58 7.20 -7.82 5.69
N VAL A 59 8.17 -8.21 4.83
CA VAL A 59 9.61 -8.02 5.11
C VAL A 59 9.94 -6.55 5.33
N VAL A 60 9.55 -5.68 4.39
CA VAL A 60 9.81 -4.22 4.49
C VAL A 60 9.15 -3.61 5.73
N LYS A 61 7.95 -4.06 6.08
CA LYS A 61 7.26 -3.62 7.31
C LYS A 61 8.05 -3.98 8.56
N ASN A 62 8.57 -5.21 8.63
CA ASN A 62 9.36 -5.68 9.78
C ASN A 62 10.69 -4.93 9.90
N GLU A 63 11.37 -4.68 8.77
CA GLU A 63 12.58 -3.87 8.73
C GLU A 63 12.33 -2.43 9.20
N ASN A 64 11.26 -1.80 8.74
CA ASN A 64 10.87 -0.46 9.18
C ASN A 64 10.54 -0.40 10.67
N LEU A 65 9.87 -1.41 11.21
CA LEU A 65 9.57 -1.50 12.63
C LEU A 65 10.86 -1.58 13.46
N SER A 66 11.79 -2.44 13.05
CA SER A 66 13.10 -2.59 13.70
C SER A 66 13.93 -1.30 13.65
N ALA A 67 13.97 -0.63 12.49
CA ALA A 67 14.67 0.63 12.33
C ALA A 67 14.07 1.75 13.22
N THR A 68 12.74 1.79 13.34
CA THR A 68 12.05 2.77 14.19
C THR A 68 12.37 2.54 15.66
N GLU A 69 12.41 1.29 16.12
CA GLU A 69 12.81 0.96 17.50
C GLU A 69 14.27 1.32 17.78
N ALA A 70 15.18 1.07 16.83
CA ALA A 70 16.59 1.42 16.96
C ALA A 70 16.79 2.95 17.08
N LEU A 71 16.12 3.73 16.22
CA LEU A 71 16.14 5.20 16.27
C LEU A 71 15.58 5.72 17.60
N LYS A 72 14.49 5.13 18.09
CA LYS A 72 13.90 5.51 19.38
C LYS A 72 14.88 5.31 20.54
N ARG A 73 15.57 4.16 20.59
CA ARG A 73 16.61 3.90 21.60
C ARG A 73 17.77 4.90 21.50
N GLN A 74 18.15 5.29 20.28
CA GLN A 74 19.21 6.26 20.06
C GLN A 74 18.81 7.65 20.56
N ILE A 75 17.57 8.09 20.31
CA ILE A 75 17.03 9.35 20.83
C ILE A 75 16.99 9.35 22.35
N ASP A 76 16.55 8.26 22.98
CA ASP A 76 16.50 8.13 24.44
C ASP A 76 17.91 8.23 25.06
N ASN A 77 18.91 7.60 24.43
CA ASN A 77 20.31 7.69 24.86
C ASN A 77 20.88 9.10 24.71
N LEU A 78 20.64 9.76 23.57
CA LEU A 78 21.07 11.14 23.34
C LEU A 78 20.44 12.11 24.34
N SER A 79 19.15 11.92 24.66
CA SER A 79 18.44 12.73 25.65
C SER A 79 19.06 12.60 27.04
N ARG A 80 19.39 11.37 27.46
CA ARG A 80 20.10 11.13 28.74
C ARG A 80 21.48 11.77 28.77
N ASN A 81 22.26 11.66 27.68
CA ASN A 81 23.58 12.28 27.60
C ASN A 81 23.49 13.81 27.68
N LEU A 82 22.49 14.40 27.03
CA LEU A 82 22.24 15.85 27.09
C LEU A 82 21.95 16.31 28.52
N ASP A 83 21.10 15.57 29.26
CA ASP A 83 20.80 15.88 30.66
C ASP A 83 22.05 15.77 31.55
N GLN A 84 22.88 14.72 31.35
CA GLN A 84 24.14 14.57 32.07
C GLN A 84 25.11 15.73 31.79
N HIS A 85 25.26 16.14 30.53
CA HIS A 85 26.10 17.28 30.17
C HIS A 85 25.59 18.59 30.75
N LYS A 86 24.27 18.79 30.81
CA LYS A 86 23.66 19.97 31.43
C LYS A 86 23.99 20.05 32.92
N ILE A 87 23.89 18.94 33.63
CA ILE A 87 24.27 18.86 35.06
C ILE A 87 25.76 19.15 35.23
N ALA A 88 26.62 18.57 34.40
CA ALA A 88 28.07 18.79 34.46
C ALA A 88 28.45 20.25 34.16
N LEU A 89 27.75 20.91 33.25
CA LEU A 89 27.95 22.32 32.92
C LEU A 89 27.57 23.22 34.10
N GLN A 90 26.41 22.98 34.72
CA GLN A 90 25.97 23.73 35.91
C GLN A 90 26.96 23.58 37.07
N ALA A 91 27.50 22.36 37.29
CA ALA A 91 28.52 22.13 38.30
C ALA A 91 29.83 22.90 37.99
N ARG A 92 30.23 22.97 36.71
CA ARG A 92 31.40 23.75 36.27
C ARG A 92 31.21 25.25 36.43
N GLU A 93 30.03 25.77 36.11
CA GLU A 93 29.71 27.20 36.30
C GLU A 93 29.78 27.57 37.79
N ALA A 94 29.21 26.75 38.67
CA ALA A 94 29.31 26.96 40.11
C ALA A 94 30.78 26.97 40.60
N ALA A 95 31.61 26.04 40.09
CA ALA A 95 33.03 25.99 40.43
C ALA A 95 33.82 27.20 39.89
N LEU A 96 33.47 27.70 38.69
CA LEU A 96 34.10 28.89 38.12
C LEU A 96 33.80 30.13 38.97
N ILE A 97 32.54 30.33 39.37
CA ILE A 97 32.12 31.44 40.25
C ILE A 97 32.90 31.40 41.57
N ALA A 98 33.05 30.21 42.17
CA ALA A 98 33.84 30.05 43.39
C ALA A 98 35.31 30.46 43.20
N LYS A 99 35.90 30.11 42.05
CA LYS A 99 37.29 30.47 41.71
C LYS A 99 37.46 31.95 41.39
N GLU A 100 36.51 32.57 40.70
CA GLU A 100 36.53 34.01 40.45
C GLU A 100 36.54 34.78 41.77
N LYS A 101 35.75 34.33 42.75
CA LYS A 101 35.74 34.91 44.10
C LYS A 101 37.12 34.82 44.79
N GLU A 102 37.76 33.66 44.73
CA GLU A 102 39.11 33.44 45.27
C GLU A 102 40.15 34.35 44.62
N VAL A 103 40.08 34.54 43.30
CA VAL A 103 40.97 35.46 42.56
C VAL A 103 40.77 36.91 43.02
N THR A 104 39.52 37.36 43.22
CA THR A 104 39.27 38.70 43.79
C THR A 104 39.85 38.87 45.19
N GLU A 105 39.74 37.86 46.06
CA GLU A 105 40.34 37.90 47.40
C GLU A 105 41.87 37.98 47.34
N LEU A 106 42.50 37.17 46.49
CA LEU A 106 43.96 37.18 46.31
C LEU A 106 44.44 38.52 45.75
N ARG A 107 43.71 39.12 44.80
CA ARG A 107 44.02 40.47 44.30
C ARG A 107 43.94 41.52 45.41
N GLY A 108 42.95 41.43 46.30
CA GLY A 108 42.84 42.30 47.46
C GLY A 108 44.03 42.17 48.42
N LYS A 109 44.46 40.94 48.70
CA LYS A 109 45.66 40.66 49.52
C LYS A 109 46.94 41.21 48.87
N TYR A 110 47.08 41.04 47.56
CA TYR A 110 48.25 41.52 46.81
C TYR A 110 48.35 43.05 46.83
N ALA A 111 47.24 43.76 46.65
CA ALA A 111 47.20 45.21 46.76
C ALA A 111 47.60 45.72 48.16
N ALA A 112 47.17 45.03 49.22
CA ALA A 112 47.51 45.38 50.61
C ALA A 112 48.99 45.15 50.97
N ILE A 113 49.66 44.21 50.29
CA ILE A 113 51.10 43.97 50.43
C ILE A 113 51.90 45.08 49.72
N LEU A 114 51.47 45.48 48.53
CA LEU A 114 52.07 46.57 47.75
C LEU A 114 52.04 47.92 48.50
N GLU A 115 51.01 48.19 49.29
CA GLU A 115 50.94 49.40 50.14
C GLU A 115 51.91 49.39 51.34
N LYS A 116 52.45 48.23 51.74
CA LYS A 116 53.21 48.09 53.01
C LYS A 116 54.73 48.25 52.91
N GLY A 117 55.30 48.46 51.72
CA GLY A 117 56.71 48.82 51.55
C GLY A 117 57.70 47.86 52.23
N SER A 118 57.87 46.66 51.68
CA SER A 118 58.74 45.58 52.22
C SER A 118 60.12 45.53 51.54
N SER A 119 61.15 45.09 52.27
CA SER A 119 62.56 45.03 51.83
C SER A 119 62.83 44.17 50.59
N SER A 120 63.87 44.50 49.82
CA SER A 120 64.22 43.92 48.49
C SER A 120 64.25 42.38 48.39
N GLU A 121 64.40 41.66 49.49
CA GLU A 121 64.45 40.19 49.51
C GLU A 121 63.05 39.54 49.56
N THR A 122 62.08 40.21 50.20
CA THR A 122 60.67 39.78 50.17
C THR A 122 60.05 40.00 48.80
N VAL A 123 60.41 41.09 48.12
CA VAL A 123 59.97 41.39 46.75
C VAL A 123 60.48 40.35 45.74
N LEU A 124 61.72 39.87 45.90
CA LEU A 124 62.29 38.83 45.05
C LEU A 124 61.62 37.47 45.27
N LEU A 125 61.27 37.14 46.52
CA LEU A 125 60.53 35.92 46.83
C LEU A 125 59.12 35.94 46.22
N GLU A 126 58.39 37.05 46.38
CA GLU A 126 57.05 37.24 45.81
C GLU A 126 57.05 37.24 44.28
N LEU A 127 58.05 37.86 43.64
CA LEU A 127 58.21 37.79 42.18
C LEU A 127 58.46 36.36 41.70
N SER A 128 59.19 35.54 42.49
CA SER A 128 59.41 34.14 42.16
C SER A 128 58.12 33.30 42.28
N GLU A 129 57.32 33.52 43.31
CA GLU A 129 56.03 32.86 43.50
C GLU A 129 55.02 33.28 42.43
N LEU A 130 54.98 34.56 42.07
CA LEU A 130 54.16 35.07 40.98
C LEU A 130 54.56 34.46 39.64
N ARG A 131 55.87 34.27 39.39
CA ARG A 131 56.34 33.62 38.16
C ARG A 131 55.88 32.16 38.09
N ILE A 132 55.93 31.44 39.21
CA ILE A 132 55.44 30.06 39.31
C ILE A 132 53.92 30.01 39.07
N GLN A 133 53.16 30.91 39.70
CA GLN A 133 51.72 31.02 39.47
C GLN A 133 51.38 31.39 38.02
N ASN A 134 52.16 32.26 37.39
CA ASN A 134 51.94 32.67 36.00
C ASN A 134 52.17 31.51 35.04
N GLU A 135 53.25 30.73 35.23
CA GLU A 135 53.48 29.49 34.46
C GLU A 135 52.38 28.46 34.71
N PHE A 136 51.92 28.31 35.96
CA PHE A 136 50.79 27.44 36.26
C PHE A 136 49.51 27.86 35.52
N HIS A 137 49.15 29.15 35.53
CA HIS A 137 47.99 29.67 34.81
C HIS A 137 48.13 29.53 33.29
N LYS A 138 49.33 29.76 32.74
CA LYS A 138 49.61 29.55 31.33
C LYS A 138 49.38 28.09 30.92
N ASN A 139 49.85 27.13 31.73
CA ASN A 139 49.62 25.71 31.48
C ASN A 139 48.14 25.33 31.58
N GLN A 140 47.39 25.92 32.51
CA GLN A 140 45.94 25.75 32.56
C GLN A 140 45.23 26.32 31.33
N LEU A 141 45.63 27.50 30.85
CA LEU A 141 45.07 28.11 29.64
C LEU A 141 45.35 27.26 28.40
N LEU A 142 46.56 26.71 28.28
CA LEU A 142 46.93 25.77 27.20
C LEU A 142 46.05 24.53 27.22
N SER A 143 45.86 23.91 28.40
CA SER A 143 44.99 22.74 28.54
C SER A 143 43.53 23.06 28.20
N ARG A 144 43.01 24.22 28.64
CA ARG A 144 41.66 24.67 28.26
C ARG A 144 41.53 24.94 26.75
N ASN A 145 42.55 25.51 26.11
CA ASN A 145 42.53 25.77 24.68
C ASN A 145 42.49 24.46 23.88
N GLN A 146 43.29 23.46 24.27
CA GLN A 146 43.25 22.12 23.68
C GLN A 146 41.85 21.48 23.81
N TYR A 147 41.24 21.59 24.99
CA TYR A 147 39.88 21.11 25.20
C TYR A 147 38.86 21.84 24.32
N PHE A 148 38.97 23.17 24.18
CA PHE A 148 38.10 23.95 23.30
C PHE A 148 38.22 23.54 21.83
N GLN A 149 39.45 23.25 21.37
CA GLN A 149 39.69 22.73 20.02
C GLN A 149 39.03 21.37 19.82
N GLN A 150 39.15 20.45 20.79
CA GLN A 150 38.47 19.15 20.72
C GLN A 150 36.96 19.29 20.62
N VAL A 151 36.34 20.12 21.48
CA VAL A 151 34.90 20.37 21.45
C VAL A 151 34.47 20.99 20.11
N SER A 152 35.27 21.89 19.55
CA SER A 152 34.97 22.51 18.25
C SER A 152 34.95 21.47 17.12
N ILE A 153 35.91 20.55 17.12
CA ILE A 153 35.97 19.44 16.14
C ILE A 153 34.76 18.51 16.30
N GLU A 154 34.39 18.16 17.53
CA GLU A 154 33.20 17.33 17.80
C GLU A 154 31.92 18.01 17.33
N LEU A 155 31.80 19.33 17.54
CA LEU A 155 30.64 20.10 17.12
C LEU A 155 30.53 20.21 15.59
N GLU A 156 31.65 20.35 14.88
CA GLU A 156 31.66 20.28 13.41
C GLU A 156 31.26 18.89 12.89
N ARG A 157 31.77 17.82 13.51
CA ARG A 157 31.35 16.44 13.17
C ARG A 157 29.85 16.25 13.38
N PHE A 158 29.34 16.70 14.53
CA PHE A 158 27.92 16.63 14.83
C PHE A 158 27.08 17.38 13.79
N ARG A 159 27.49 18.58 13.39
CA ARG A 159 26.82 19.34 12.32
C ARG A 159 26.81 18.60 10.99
N ALA A 160 27.92 17.98 10.61
CA ALA A 160 28.02 17.19 9.39
C ALA A 160 27.07 15.96 9.43
N ASP A 161 27.02 15.25 10.55
CA ASP A 161 26.12 14.12 10.74
C ASP A 161 24.65 14.54 10.68
N THR A 162 24.33 15.70 11.28
CA THR A 162 22.96 16.25 11.25
C THR A 162 22.54 16.58 9.82
N ALA A 163 23.41 17.24 9.06
CA ALA A 163 23.14 17.56 7.65
C ALA A 163 22.95 16.30 6.79
N ARG A 164 23.73 15.25 7.06
CA ARG A 164 23.58 13.96 6.37
C ARG A 164 22.24 13.30 6.67
N LEU A 165 21.82 13.30 7.94
CA LEU A 165 20.54 12.74 8.36
C LEU A 165 19.35 13.51 7.77
N GLU A 166 19.44 14.84 7.70
CA GLU A 166 18.42 15.68 7.06
C GLU A 166 18.26 15.31 5.57
N ALA A 167 19.39 15.16 4.85
CA ALA A 167 19.37 14.76 3.44
C ALA A 167 18.80 13.34 3.23
N GLU A 168 19.09 12.41 4.13
CA GLU A 168 18.54 11.05 4.07
C GLU A 168 17.02 11.04 4.35
N LYS A 169 16.56 11.86 5.30
CA LYS A 169 15.13 12.04 5.58
C LYS A 169 14.39 12.59 4.37
N ASP A 170 14.91 13.64 3.74
CA ASP A 170 14.30 14.24 2.53
C ASP A 170 14.22 13.23 1.38
N ALA A 171 15.24 12.38 1.21
CA ALA A 171 15.23 11.32 0.21
C ALA A 171 14.14 10.27 0.50
N ARG A 172 13.99 9.85 1.77
CA ARG A 172 12.94 8.90 2.18
C ARG A 172 11.54 9.48 2.03
N GLU A 173 11.32 10.75 2.34
CA GLU A 173 10.03 11.41 2.16
C GLU A 173 9.61 11.45 0.68
N LYS A 174 10.56 11.69 -0.24
CA LYS A 174 10.29 11.63 -1.69
C LYS A 174 9.87 10.23 -2.14
N VAL A 175 10.54 9.18 -1.65
CA VAL A 175 10.18 7.79 -1.97
C VAL A 175 8.80 7.44 -1.42
N LEU A 176 8.50 7.82 -0.17
CA LEU A 176 7.20 7.58 0.43
C LEU A 176 6.06 8.22 -0.38
N LYS A 177 6.27 9.46 -0.86
CA LYS A 177 5.29 10.15 -1.69
C LYS A 177 5.05 9.43 -3.02
N ALA A 178 6.11 8.98 -3.68
CA ALA A 178 5.99 8.22 -4.93
C ALA A 178 5.21 6.90 -4.74
N GLU A 179 5.42 6.19 -3.63
CA GLU A 179 4.67 4.97 -3.31
C GLU A 179 3.20 5.25 -2.98
N GLN A 180 2.89 6.35 -2.29
CA GLN A 180 1.52 6.78 -2.04
C GLN A 180 0.78 7.10 -3.34
N ASP A 181 1.42 7.84 -4.25
CA ASP A 181 0.87 8.16 -5.56
C ASP A 181 0.61 6.87 -6.39
N ARG A 182 1.55 5.91 -6.35
CA ARG A 182 1.40 4.61 -7.02
C ARG A 182 0.24 3.81 -6.45
N ARG A 183 0.07 3.78 -5.13
CA ARG A 183 -1.04 3.08 -4.48
C ARG A 183 -2.39 3.69 -4.87
N ALA A 184 -2.49 5.02 -4.91
CA ALA A 184 -3.72 5.70 -5.32
C ALA A 184 -4.11 5.33 -6.77
N ALA A 185 -3.14 5.26 -7.68
CA ALA A 185 -3.37 4.82 -9.06
C ALA A 185 -3.91 3.38 -9.13
N LEU A 186 -3.33 2.46 -8.36
CA LEU A 186 -3.78 1.05 -8.30
C LEU A 186 -5.19 0.92 -7.70
N GLU A 187 -5.52 1.69 -6.66
CA GLU A 187 -6.87 1.69 -6.07
C GLU A 187 -7.92 2.22 -7.08
N GLN A 188 -7.56 3.23 -7.88
CA GLN A 188 -8.41 3.72 -8.96
C GLN A 188 -8.64 2.65 -10.05
N GLU A 189 -7.58 1.95 -10.46
CA GLU A 189 -7.67 0.88 -11.47
C GLU A 189 -8.52 -0.29 -10.98
N LEU A 190 -8.35 -0.69 -9.71
CA LEU A 190 -9.14 -1.77 -9.09
C LEU A 190 -10.63 -1.42 -9.01
N THR A 191 -10.94 -0.15 -8.72
CA THR A 191 -12.32 0.35 -8.70
C THR A 191 -12.94 0.31 -10.11
N ALA A 192 -12.17 0.68 -11.14
CA ALA A 192 -12.62 0.62 -12.53
C ALA A 192 -12.87 -0.82 -13.00
N VAL A 193 -12.09 -1.80 -12.54
CA VAL A 193 -12.29 -3.22 -12.85
C VAL A 193 -13.53 -3.77 -12.14
N ARG A 194 -13.76 -3.41 -10.86
CA ARG A 194 -14.97 -3.85 -10.12
C ARG A 194 -16.27 -3.36 -10.75
N GLY A 195 -16.30 -2.12 -11.24
CA GLY A 195 -17.48 -1.58 -11.93
C GLY A 195 -17.86 -2.30 -13.23
N ARG A 196 -16.99 -3.16 -13.79
CA ARG A 196 -17.28 -3.94 -15.00
C ARG A 196 -17.87 -5.33 -14.73
N ALA A 197 -17.91 -5.79 -13.48
CA ALA A 197 -18.27 -7.17 -13.12
C ALA A 197 -19.63 -7.33 -12.44
N GLU A 198 -20.39 -6.24 -12.26
CA GLU A 198 -21.68 -6.25 -11.58
C GLU A 198 -22.80 -5.98 -12.59
N PHE A 199 -23.63 -6.99 -12.86
CA PHE A 199 -24.88 -6.79 -13.60
C PHE A 199 -26.02 -6.59 -12.61
N SER A 200 -26.74 -5.48 -12.73
CA SER A 200 -27.95 -5.24 -11.95
C SER A 200 -29.07 -6.19 -12.37
N ALA A 201 -30.02 -6.44 -11.46
CA ALA A 201 -31.21 -7.25 -11.76
C ALA A 201 -32.03 -6.67 -12.93
N VAL A 202 -32.00 -5.35 -13.11
CA VAL A 202 -32.67 -4.65 -14.22
C VAL A 202 -31.97 -4.93 -15.54
N GLU A 203 -30.64 -4.92 -15.58
CA GLU A 203 -29.86 -5.23 -16.79
C GLU A 203 -30.01 -6.70 -17.20
N LEU A 204 -29.98 -7.62 -16.23
CA LEU A 204 -30.22 -9.04 -16.49
C LEU A 204 -31.65 -9.28 -16.99
N SER A 205 -32.65 -8.67 -16.35
CA SER A 205 -34.04 -8.78 -16.78
C SER A 205 -34.26 -8.16 -18.15
N GLY A 206 -33.68 -6.99 -18.43
CA GLY A 206 -33.77 -6.34 -19.73
C GLY A 206 -33.12 -7.17 -20.83
N TYR A 207 -31.94 -7.74 -20.57
CA TYR A 207 -31.28 -8.63 -21.51
C TYR A 207 -32.11 -9.89 -21.81
N LEU A 208 -32.64 -10.56 -20.79
CA LEU A 208 -33.45 -11.77 -20.95
C LEU A 208 -34.77 -11.49 -21.68
N ASN A 209 -35.45 -10.40 -21.34
CA ASN A 209 -36.69 -10.00 -22.01
C ASN A 209 -36.43 -9.64 -23.48
N ASN A 210 -35.38 -8.88 -23.77
CA ASN A 210 -35.00 -8.54 -25.15
C ASN A 210 -34.66 -9.81 -25.96
N ALA A 211 -34.00 -10.79 -25.35
CA ALA A 211 -33.72 -12.07 -25.99
C ALA A 211 -34.99 -12.89 -26.28
N ILE A 212 -35.94 -12.90 -25.34
CA ILE A 212 -37.25 -13.55 -25.53
C ILE A 212 -38.04 -12.84 -26.63
N ASP A 213 -38.12 -11.51 -26.60
CA ASP A 213 -38.85 -10.72 -27.60
C ASP A 213 -38.21 -10.88 -28.98
N SER A 214 -36.88 -10.91 -29.05
CA SER A 214 -36.17 -11.20 -30.29
C SER A 214 -36.44 -12.61 -30.80
N PHE A 215 -36.56 -13.61 -29.92
CA PHE A 215 -36.91 -14.97 -30.33
C PHE A 215 -38.37 -15.05 -30.80
N ASN A 216 -39.30 -14.46 -30.06
CA ASN A 216 -40.74 -14.50 -30.36
C ASN A 216 -41.11 -13.68 -31.61
N SER A 217 -40.30 -12.68 -31.97
CA SER A 217 -40.48 -11.86 -33.19
C SER A 217 -39.80 -12.46 -34.42
N GLN A 218 -38.98 -13.51 -34.27
CA GLN A 218 -38.38 -14.19 -35.41
C GLN A 218 -39.46 -14.99 -36.16
N LYS A 219 -39.59 -14.70 -37.46
CA LYS A 219 -40.45 -15.51 -38.34
C LYS A 219 -39.87 -16.90 -38.46
N ASN A 220 -40.72 -17.91 -38.26
CA ASN A 220 -40.34 -19.28 -38.53
C ASN A 220 -40.06 -19.45 -40.03
N LEU A 221 -38.79 -19.66 -40.37
CA LEU A 221 -38.35 -19.81 -41.76
C LEU A 221 -38.60 -21.22 -42.32
N ALA A 222 -38.91 -22.20 -41.45
CA ALA A 222 -39.10 -23.59 -41.84
C ALA A 222 -40.57 -23.96 -42.09
N ASP A 223 -41.51 -23.29 -41.40
CA ASP A 223 -42.94 -23.44 -41.61
C ASP A 223 -43.64 -22.10 -41.31
N SER A 224 -44.15 -21.45 -42.35
CA SER A 224 -44.81 -20.15 -42.21
C SER A 224 -46.17 -20.23 -41.51
N SER A 225 -46.73 -21.42 -41.31
CA SER A 225 -48.03 -21.59 -40.66
C SER A 225 -47.96 -21.57 -39.13
N VAL A 226 -46.76 -21.65 -38.55
CA VAL A 226 -46.55 -21.78 -37.10
C VAL A 226 -45.42 -20.86 -36.64
N ASN A 227 -45.67 -20.07 -35.59
CA ASN A 227 -44.63 -19.35 -34.86
C ASN A 227 -44.29 -20.12 -33.57
N TYR A 228 -43.01 -20.10 -33.18
CA TYR A 228 -42.57 -20.62 -31.89
C TYR A 228 -42.43 -19.46 -30.91
N ILE A 229 -43.13 -19.55 -29.79
CA ILE A 229 -43.11 -18.53 -28.75
C ILE A 229 -42.60 -19.16 -27.46
N ILE A 230 -41.60 -18.53 -26.83
CA ILE A 230 -41.24 -18.78 -25.44
C ILE A 230 -42.38 -18.23 -24.59
N SER A 231 -43.17 -19.13 -24.01
CA SER A 231 -44.34 -18.77 -23.21
C SER A 231 -43.99 -18.54 -21.74
N GLU A 232 -42.96 -19.23 -21.24
CA GLU A 232 -42.54 -19.13 -19.85
C GLU A 232 -41.01 -19.28 -19.75
N LEU A 233 -40.39 -18.39 -18.97
CA LEU A 233 -39.00 -18.49 -18.53
C LEU A 233 -38.98 -18.56 -17.00
N GLN A 234 -38.50 -19.68 -16.47
CA GLN A 234 -38.20 -19.84 -15.06
C GLN A 234 -36.69 -19.76 -14.87
N VAL A 235 -36.26 -18.81 -14.03
CA VAL A 235 -34.84 -18.65 -13.67
C VAL A 235 -34.68 -18.95 -12.20
N ASP A 236 -33.87 -19.94 -11.88
CA ASP A 236 -33.41 -20.23 -10.51
C ASP A 236 -31.94 -19.83 -10.41
N LEU A 237 -31.67 -18.65 -9.86
CA LEU A 237 -30.31 -18.14 -9.64
C LEU A 237 -29.84 -18.54 -8.25
N LYS A 238 -28.89 -19.49 -8.19
CA LYS A 238 -28.22 -19.88 -6.95
C LYS A 238 -26.94 -19.05 -6.80
N ALA A 239 -26.95 -18.15 -5.83
CA ALA A 239 -25.78 -17.38 -5.42
C ALA A 239 -25.43 -17.66 -3.95
N GLY A 240 -24.15 -17.60 -3.62
CA GLY A 240 -23.70 -17.59 -2.23
C GLY A 240 -23.92 -16.20 -1.63
N ILE A 241 -24.25 -16.15 -0.34
CA ILE A 241 -24.26 -14.88 0.40
C ILE A 241 -22.86 -14.68 0.98
N GLY A 242 -22.16 -13.65 0.49
CA GLY A 242 -20.91 -13.19 1.08
C GLY A 242 -21.14 -11.98 1.98
N THR A 243 -20.62 -12.01 3.20
CA THR A 243 -20.55 -10.83 4.08
C THR A 243 -19.19 -10.17 3.94
N THR A 244 -19.15 -8.99 3.34
CA THR A 244 -18.03 -8.06 3.52
C THR A 244 -18.20 -7.31 4.84
N ALA A 245 -17.09 -6.96 5.48
CA ALA A 245 -17.09 -6.28 6.77
C ALA A 245 -17.86 -4.94 6.69
N GLY A 246 -19.08 -4.94 7.24
CA GLY A 246 -19.95 -3.76 7.30
C GLY A 246 -21.24 -3.90 6.49
N THR A 247 -22.25 -4.54 7.08
CA THR A 247 -23.71 -4.46 6.78
C THR A 247 -24.24 -4.67 5.35
N SER A 248 -23.42 -4.73 4.29
CA SER A 248 -23.92 -5.03 2.94
C SER A 248 -23.83 -6.52 2.65
N LEU A 249 -24.99 -7.15 2.46
CA LEU A 249 -25.10 -8.49 1.89
C LEU A 249 -24.77 -8.38 0.40
N THR A 250 -23.68 -9.01 -0.04
CA THR A 250 -23.31 -9.08 -1.45
C THR A 250 -23.58 -10.48 -1.98
N MET A 251 -24.23 -10.58 -3.14
CA MET A 251 -24.36 -11.84 -3.86
C MET A 251 -23.01 -12.20 -4.46
N VAL A 252 -22.48 -13.37 -4.10
CA VAL A 252 -21.18 -13.85 -4.59
C VAL A 252 -21.41 -15.12 -5.38
N ALA A 253 -20.71 -15.28 -6.50
CA ALA A 253 -20.73 -16.52 -7.24
C ALA A 253 -20.32 -17.71 -6.34
N PRO A 254 -20.96 -18.88 -6.46
CA PRO A 254 -20.61 -20.04 -5.64
C PRO A 254 -19.13 -20.41 -5.81
N SER A 255 -18.49 -20.78 -4.70
CA SER A 255 -17.07 -21.18 -4.70
C SER A 255 -16.87 -22.46 -5.53
N GLN A 256 -15.68 -22.66 -6.11
CA GLN A 256 -15.40 -23.84 -6.96
C GLN A 256 -15.64 -25.19 -6.24
N ALA A 257 -15.60 -25.22 -4.91
CA ALA A 257 -15.90 -26.40 -4.10
C ALA A 257 -17.41 -26.74 -4.01
N GLN A 258 -18.29 -25.85 -4.49
CA GLN A 258 -19.76 -25.97 -4.43
C GLN A 258 -20.42 -26.23 -5.80
N LEU A 259 -19.62 -26.50 -6.84
CA LEU A 259 -20.08 -26.83 -8.19
C LEU A 259 -20.61 -28.27 -8.28
N THR A 260 -21.66 -28.60 -7.52
CA THR A 260 -22.46 -29.82 -7.72
C THR A 260 -23.67 -29.50 -8.62
N GLU A 261 -24.32 -30.51 -9.24
CA GLU A 261 -25.56 -30.28 -10.03
C GLU A 261 -26.64 -29.51 -9.24
N GLN A 262 -26.64 -29.65 -7.91
CA GLN A 262 -27.55 -28.93 -7.02
C GLN A 262 -27.12 -27.48 -6.74
N GLY A 263 -25.88 -27.09 -7.03
CA GLY A 263 -25.31 -25.76 -6.78
C GLY A 263 -25.30 -24.82 -7.99
N LEU A 264 -25.69 -25.30 -9.18
CA LEU A 264 -25.73 -24.49 -10.40
C LEU A 264 -27.06 -23.75 -10.53
N SER A 265 -27.00 -22.51 -11.02
CA SER A 265 -28.18 -21.76 -11.45
C SER A 265 -28.80 -22.45 -12.66
N SER A 266 -30.13 -22.54 -12.71
CA SER A 266 -30.84 -23.22 -13.78
C SER A 266 -31.81 -22.29 -14.50
N PHE A 267 -31.87 -22.43 -15.82
CA PHE A 267 -32.82 -21.73 -16.67
C PHE A 267 -33.71 -22.78 -17.34
N ARG A 268 -35.03 -22.63 -17.20
CA ARG A 268 -36.01 -23.48 -17.85
C ARG A 268 -36.91 -22.62 -18.73
N PHE A 269 -36.94 -22.95 -20.01
CA PHE A 269 -37.79 -22.29 -21.00
C PHE A 269 -38.85 -23.26 -21.50
N THR A 270 -40.09 -22.77 -21.62
CA THR A 270 -41.17 -23.50 -22.27
C THR A 270 -41.46 -22.83 -23.61
N ILE A 271 -41.28 -23.58 -24.70
CA ILE A 271 -41.57 -23.12 -26.06
C ILE A 271 -42.88 -23.75 -26.53
N ARG A 272 -43.79 -22.93 -27.04
CA ARG A 272 -45.06 -23.38 -27.62
C ARG A 272 -45.08 -23.04 -29.10
N ALA A 273 -45.57 -23.98 -29.90
CA ALA A 273 -45.95 -23.74 -31.28
C ALA A 273 -47.35 -23.12 -31.28
N VAL A 274 -47.50 -21.95 -31.89
CA VAL A 274 -48.79 -21.29 -32.10
C VAL A 274 -49.03 -21.06 -33.59
N PRO A 275 -50.25 -21.29 -34.10
CA PRO A 275 -50.57 -20.97 -35.48
C PRO A 275 -50.33 -19.49 -35.75
N GLN A 276 -49.77 -19.15 -36.92
CA GLN A 276 -49.72 -17.77 -37.36
C GLN A 276 -51.16 -17.31 -37.60
N THR A 277 -51.69 -16.43 -36.75
CA THR A 277 -52.95 -15.76 -37.05
C THR A 277 -52.69 -14.86 -38.24
N THR A 278 -53.15 -15.28 -39.43
CA THR A 278 -53.40 -14.36 -40.53
C THR A 278 -54.33 -13.28 -40.00
N GLU A 279 -53.82 -12.06 -39.83
CA GLU A 279 -54.67 -10.87 -39.80
C GLU A 279 -55.46 -10.88 -41.10
N VAL A 280 -56.72 -11.31 -41.01
CA VAL A 280 -57.72 -11.03 -42.03
C VAL A 280 -58.00 -9.54 -41.88
N MET A 281 -57.67 -8.77 -42.91
CA MET A 281 -58.10 -7.39 -43.08
C MET A 281 -59.62 -7.24 -42.89
#